data_AF-A0A7W1UII0-F1
#
_entry.id   AF-A0A7W1UII0-F1
#
_cell.length_a   1.000
_cell.length_b   1.000
_cell.length_c   1.000
_cell.angle_alpha   90.00
_cell.angle_beta   90.00
_cell.angle_gamma   90.00
#
_symmetry.space_group_name_H-M   'P 1'
#
loop_
_entity.id
_entity.type
_entity.pdbx_description
1 polymer ?
#
loop_
_entity_poly.entity_id
_entity_poly.type
_entity_poly.pdbx_seq_one_letter_code
_entity_poly.pdbx_strand_id
1 'polypeptide(L)'
;NIPFVATMIPMVKSMLPVFQQAGIPLEQAETLWWALALGACLGGNGTLVGASANLIVAGIAERNGVPFRFLPFLKVAFPLMILQVLISTLYIWMRYL
;
A
#
# COMPACT_ATOMS: atom_id res chain seq x y z
N ASN A 1 4.14 -3.87 -6.74
CA ASN A 1 3.55 -2.66 -6.13
C ASN A 1 3.99 -1.37 -6.81
N ILE A 2 5.29 -1.15 -7.03
CA ILE A 2 5.82 0.04 -7.75
C ILE A 2 5.12 0.31 -9.12
N PRO A 3 4.91 -0.67 -10.02
CA PRO A 3 4.19 -0.42 -11.27
C PRO A 3 2.71 -0.04 -11.07
N PHE A 4 2.07 -0.47 -9.98
CA PHE A 4 0.70 -0.07 -9.66
C PHE A 4 0.66 1.41 -9.24
N VAL A 5 1.59 1.85 -8.40
CA VAL A 5 1.70 3.28 -8.06
C VAL A 5 1.98 4.13 -9.29
N ALA A 6 2.85 3.66 -10.20
CA ALA A 6 3.15 4.35 -11.44
C ALA A 6 1.91 4.52 -12.35
N THR A 7 1.04 3.50 -12.44
CA THR A 7 -0.21 3.58 -13.21
C THR A 7 -1.28 4.44 -12.53
N MET A 8 -1.21 4.61 -11.20
CA MET A 8 -2.12 5.50 -10.49
C MET A 8 -1.82 6.99 -10.74
N ILE A 9 -0.60 7.38 -11.12
CA ILE A 9 -0.24 8.79 -11.40
C ILE A 9 -1.17 9.40 -12.46
N PRO A 10 -1.32 8.81 -13.67
CA PRO A 10 -2.24 9.32 -14.67
C PRO A 10 -3.71 9.17 -14.25
N MET A 11 -4.06 8.15 -13.47
CA MET A 11 -5.42 7.97 -12.96
C MET A 11 -5.84 9.13 -12.05
N VAL A 12 -5.03 9.51 -11.07
CA VAL A 12 -5.35 10.64 -10.19
C VAL A 12 -5.38 11.96 -10.96
N LYS A 13 -4.49 12.15 -11.94
CA LYS A 13 -4.56 13.29 -12.88
C LYS A 13 -5.87 13.34 -13.68
N SER A 14 -6.40 12.19 -14.08
CA SER A 14 -7.69 12.13 -14.79
C SER A 14 -8.91 12.42 -13.90
N MET A 15 -8.74 12.36 -12.57
CA MET A 15 -9.80 12.65 -11.60
C MET A 15 -9.82 14.12 -11.14
N LEU A 16 -8.78 14.91 -11.44
CA LEU A 16 -8.76 16.37 -11.19
C LEU A 16 -10.01 17.12 -11.69
N PRO A 17 -10.54 16.86 -12.90
CA PRO A 17 -11.76 17.51 -13.39
C PRO A 17 -12.99 17.16 -12.54
N VAL A 18 -13.06 15.92 -12.04
CA VAL A 18 -14.13 15.45 -11.16
C VAL A 18 -14.04 16.11 -9.79
N PHE A 19 -12.82 16.28 -9.25
CA PHE A 19 -12.59 17.01 -8.01
C PHE A 19 -12.98 18.49 -8.14
N GLN A 20 -12.66 19.15 -9.25
CA GLN A 20 -13.09 20.52 -9.51
C GLN A 20 -14.62 20.65 -9.61
N GLN A 21 -15.30 19.71 -10.28
CA GLN A 21 -16.76 19.71 -10.37
C GLN A 21 -17.45 19.44 -9.02
N ALA A 22 -16.79 18.68 -8.14
CA ALA A 22 -17.26 18.39 -6.78
C ALA A 22 -16.90 19.50 -5.76
N GLY A 23 -16.23 20.58 -6.17
CA GLY A 23 -15.80 21.65 -5.27
C GLY A 23 -14.69 21.24 -4.30
N ILE A 24 -13.96 20.16 -4.60
CA ILE A 24 -12.89 19.61 -3.78
C ILE A 24 -11.59 20.41 -4.06
N PRO A 25 -10.97 21.02 -3.03
CA PRO A 25 -9.70 21.76 -3.20
C PRO A 25 -8.58 20.84 -3.71
N LEU A 26 -7.65 21.38 -4.50
CA LEU A 26 -6.50 20.62 -5.02
C LEU A 26 -5.68 19.91 -3.93
N GLU A 27 -5.59 20.49 -2.73
CA GLU A 27 -4.92 19.84 -1.58
C GLU A 27 -5.53 18.48 -1.23
N GLN A 28 -6.85 18.31 -1.33
CA GLN A 28 -7.51 17.02 -1.06
C GLN A 28 -7.25 15.99 -2.16
N ALA A 29 -7.00 16.43 -3.40
CA ALA A 29 -6.59 15.53 -4.48
C ALA A 29 -5.17 14.98 -4.23
N GLU A 30 -4.26 15.81 -3.68
CA GLU A 30 -2.94 15.34 -3.24
C GLU A 30 -3.03 14.39 -2.04
N THR A 31 -3.94 14.64 -1.10
CA THR A 31 -4.21 13.72 0.02
C THR A 31 -4.65 12.35 -0.49
N LEU A 32 -5.54 12.30 -1.48
CA LEU A 32 -6.01 11.05 -2.07
C LEU A 32 -4.87 10.30 -2.80
N TRP A 33 -4.00 11.03 -3.49
CA TRP A 33 -2.79 10.47 -4.11
C TRP A 33 -1.89 9.80 -3.06
N TRP A 34 -1.56 10.51 -1.98
CA TRP A 34 -0.72 9.97 -0.92
C TRP A 34 -1.37 8.80 -0.20
N ALA A 35 -2.67 8.86 0.07
CA ALA A 35 -3.42 7.78 0.69
C ALA A 35 -3.41 6.51 -0.18
N LEU A 36 -3.61 6.65 -1.49
CA LEU A 36 -3.59 5.54 -2.43
C LEU A 36 -2.18 4.94 -2.57
N ALA A 37 -1.14 5.78 -2.71
CA ALA A 37 0.22 5.33 -2.87
C ALA A 37 0.74 4.61 -1.61
N LEU A 38 0.49 5.17 -0.43
CA LEU A 38 0.88 4.58 0.86
C LEU A 38 0.06 3.32 1.17
N GLY A 39 -1.26 3.38 0.99
CA GLY A 39 -2.15 2.24 1.20
C GLY A 39 -1.81 1.05 0.29
N ALA A 40 -1.57 1.30 -1.00
CA ALA A 40 -1.17 0.24 -1.93
C ALA A 40 0.17 -0.37 -1.53
N CYS A 41 1.20 0.47 -1.26
CA CYS A 41 2.55 0.00 -0.92
C CYS A 41 2.60 -0.78 0.39
N LEU A 42 1.97 -0.26 1.45
CA LEU A 42 2.00 -0.85 2.79
C LEU A 42 1.04 -2.04 2.91
N GLY A 43 -0.17 -1.93 2.33
CA GLY A 43 -1.18 -2.98 2.37
C GLY A 43 -0.73 -4.29 1.74
N GLY A 44 0.07 -4.23 0.67
CA GLY A 44 0.64 -5.41 0.01
C GLY A 44 1.55 -6.26 0.90
N ASN A 45 2.09 -5.71 1.98
CA ASN A 45 2.98 -6.44 2.89
C ASN A 45 2.22 -7.35 3.87
N GLY A 46 0.90 -7.20 4.00
CA GLY A 46 0.11 -7.97 4.97
C GLY A 46 -0.01 -9.46 4.66
N THR A 47 0.37 -9.89 3.45
CA THR A 47 0.30 -11.29 3.03
C THR A 47 1.58 -11.71 2.29
N LEU A 48 1.84 -13.01 2.26
CA LEU A 48 3.02 -13.56 1.58
C LEU A 48 2.98 -13.31 0.06
N VAL A 49 1.78 -13.34 -0.52
CA VAL A 49 1.56 -13.22 -1.98
C VAL A 49 1.37 -11.74 -2.38
N GLY A 50 1.10 -10.85 -1.43
CA GLY A 50 0.81 -9.44 -1.70
C GLY A 50 2.01 -8.61 -2.18
N ALA A 51 3.24 -9.10 -1.98
CA ALA A 51 4.45 -8.48 -2.49
C ALA A 51 5.39 -9.52 -3.13
N SER A 52 5.94 -9.19 -4.30
CA SER A 52 6.89 -10.05 -5.00
C SER A 52 8.16 -10.33 -4.18
N ALA A 53 8.61 -9.37 -3.36
CA ALA A 53 9.75 -9.55 -2.46
C ALA A 53 9.50 -10.67 -1.43
N ASN A 54 8.29 -10.75 -0.88
CA ASN A 54 7.92 -11.78 0.10
C ASN A 54 7.99 -13.19 -0.52
N LEU A 55 7.56 -13.33 -1.78
CA LEU A 55 7.64 -14.58 -2.53
C LEU A 55 9.09 -14.98 -2.86
N ILE A 56 9.95 -14.02 -3.21
CA ILE A 56 11.38 -14.28 -3.47
C ILE A 56 12.05 -14.81 -2.20
N VAL A 57 11.82 -14.16 -1.05
CA VAL A 57 12.38 -14.59 0.24
C VAL A 57 11.87 -15.97 0.62
N ALA A 58 10.57 -16.24 0.44
CA ALA A 58 10.00 -17.56 0.69
C ALA A 58 10.65 -18.64 -0.18
N GLY A 59 10.84 -18.37 -1.48
CA GLY A 59 11.50 -19.31 -2.40
C GLY A 59 12.98 -19.55 -2.05
N ILE A 60 13.70 -18.54 -1.56
CA ILE A 60 15.06 -18.70 -1.06
C ILE A 60 15.07 -19.53 0.23
N ALA A 61 14.14 -19.29 1.15
CA ALA A 61 14.03 -20.05 2.41
C ALA A 61 13.72 -21.53 2.16
N GLU A 62 12.80 -21.85 1.25
CA GLU A 62 12.50 -23.22 0.86
C GLU A 62 13.71 -23.93 0.23
N ARG A 63 14.50 -23.24 -0.60
CA ARG A 63 15.74 -23.77 -1.18
C ARG A 63 16.82 -24.08 -0.13
N ASN A 64 16.81 -23.38 1.00
CA ASN A 64 17.71 -23.61 2.13
C ASN A 64 17.16 -24.65 3.14
N GLY A 65 16.04 -25.31 2.81
CA GLY A 65 15.42 -26.32 3.68
C GLY A 65 14.66 -25.73 4.87
N VAL A 66 14.42 -24.42 4.90
CA VAL A 66 13.58 -23.77 5.92
C VAL A 66 12.12 -23.82 5.45
N PRO A 67 11.23 -24.56 6.14
CA PRO A 67 9.84 -24.67 5.71
C PRO A 67 9.13 -23.32 5.83
N PHE A 68 8.82 -22.70 4.70
CA PHE A 68 8.17 -21.39 4.65
C PHE A 68 6.67 -21.55 4.37
N ARG A 69 5.82 -21.30 5.37
CA ARG A 69 4.35 -21.51 5.27
C ARG A 69 3.59 -20.17 5.22
N PHE A 70 2.53 -20.13 4.42
CA PHE A 70 1.66 -18.95 4.27
C PHE A 70 1.00 -18.49 5.58
N LEU A 71 0.36 -19.41 6.31
CA LEU A 71 -0.42 -19.07 7.51
C LEU A 71 0.43 -18.46 8.64
N PRO A 72 1.62 -19.00 8.97
CA PRO A 72 2.52 -18.37 9.95
C PRO A 72 2.96 -16.97 9.54
N PHE A 73 3.29 -16.76 8.26
CA PHE A 73 3.60 -15.44 7.74
C PHE A 73 2.42 -14.49 7.90
N LEU A 74 1.22 -14.91 7.50
CA LEU A 74 0.00 -14.11 7.56
C LEU A 74 -0.30 -13.68 9.01
N LYS A 75 -0.20 -14.58 9.99
CA LYS A 75 -0.47 -14.26 11.40
C LYS A 75 0.42 -13.15 11.96
N VAL A 76 1.64 -12.99 11.45
CA VAL A 76 2.60 -11.97 11.90
C VAL A 76 2.53 -10.73 11.02
N ALA A 77 2.56 -10.91 9.70
CA ALA A 77 2.61 -9.82 8.73
C ALA A 77 1.30 -9.03 8.65
N PHE A 78 0.16 -9.68 8.84
CA PHE A 78 -1.16 -9.03 8.77
C PHE A 78 -1.38 -7.98 9.87
N PRO A 79 -1.19 -8.27 11.18
CA PRO A 79 -1.32 -7.24 12.22
C PRO A 79 -0.26 -6.14 12.08
N LEU A 80 0.97 -6.48 11.64
CA LEU A 80 2.00 -5.48 11.36
C LEU A 80 1.61 -4.55 10.21
N MET A 81 1.01 -5.08 9.14
CA MET A 81 0.50 -4.28 8.03
C MET A 81 -0.60 -3.33 8.50
N ILE A 82 -1.53 -3.79 9.34
CA ILE A 82 -2.57 -2.91 9.90
C ILE A 82 -1.94 -1.77 10.69
N LEU A 83 -0.94 -2.06 11.52
CA LEU A 83 -0.22 -1.02 12.29
C LEU A 83 0.46 -0.01 11.36
N GLN A 84 1.14 -0.47 10.30
CA GLN A 84 1.79 0.40 9.31
C GLN A 84 0.78 1.28 8.57
N VAL A 85 -0.34 0.69 8.14
CA VAL A 85 -1.43 1.42 7.48
C VAL A 85 -2.02 2.45 8.43
N LEU A 86 -2.32 2.10 9.67
CA LEU A 86 -2.83 3.03 10.69
C LEU A 86 -1.90 4.21 10.91
N ILE A 87 -0.60 3.98 11.07
CA ILE A 87 0.40 5.05 11.22
C ILE A 87 0.42 5.95 9.99
N SER A 88 0.37 5.38 8.78
CA SER A 88 0.33 6.15 7.54
C SER A 88 -0.96 6.98 7.42
N THR A 89 -2.10 6.42 7.82
CA THR A 89 -3.39 7.11 7.83
C THR A 89 -3.39 8.26 8.83
N LEU A 90 -2.86 8.05 10.04
CA LEU A 90 -2.69 9.10 11.05
C LEU A 90 -1.79 10.24 10.55
N TYR A 91 -0.67 9.91 9.89
CA TYR A 91 0.23 10.92 9.33
C TYR A 91 -0.46 11.77 8.25
N ILE A 92 -1.18 11.13 7.31
CA ILE A 92 -1.94 11.85 6.28
C ILE A 92 -3.01 12.72 6.92
N TRP A 93 -3.73 12.18 7.91
CA TRP A 93 -4.77 12.90 8.64
C TRP A 93 -4.22 14.14 9.35
N MET A 94 -3.08 14.05 10.05
CA MET A 94 -2.47 15.20 10.71
C MET A 94 -1.86 16.24 9.75
N ARG A 95 -1.41 15.81 8.57
CA ARG A 95 -0.68 16.69 7.64
C ARG A 95 -1.60 17.44 6.67
N TYR A 96 -2.71 16.82 6.28
CA TYR A 96 -3.59 17.27 5.20
C TYR A 96 -5.04 17.54 5.62
N LEU A 97 -5.43 17.21 6.85
CA LEU A 97 -6.73 17.54 7.45
C LEU A 97 -6.52 18.50 8.63
#